data_AF-A0A2L1DH20-F1
#
_entry.id   AF-A0A2L1DH20-F1
#
_cell.length_a   1.000
_cell.length_b   1.000
_cell.length_c   1.000
_cell.angle_alpha   90.00
_cell.angle_beta   90.00
_cell.angle_gamma   90.00
#
_symmetry.space_group_name_H-M   'P 1'
#
loop_
_entity.id
_entity.type
_entity.pdbx_description
1 polymer ?
#
loop_
_entity_poly.entity_id
_entity_poly.type
_entity_poly.pdbx_seq_one_letter_code
_entity_poly.pdbx_strand_id
1 'polypeptide(L)'
;QDTFYITKDVLLRTQTSADQPRSLENHDFSKGPLKVLSPGRVYRRDTDDATHSHQFHQIEGLVVDKHITMADLKGTLILVAKTLFGDQFDVRLRPSFFPFTEPSVEA
;
A
#
# COMPACT_ATOMS: atom_id res chain seq x y z
N GLN A 1 14.38 -9.33 9.25
CA GLN A 1 15.60 -8.87 9.97
C GLN A 1 16.07 -7.53 9.38
N ASP A 2 15.17 -6.79 8.72
CA ASP A 2 15.51 -5.89 7.61
C ASP A 2 15.03 -4.45 7.84
N THR A 3 14.88 -4.10 9.12
CA THR A 3 14.39 -2.81 9.56
C THR A 3 15.53 -2.00 10.16
N PHE A 4 15.61 -0.71 9.82
CA PHE A 4 16.54 0.21 10.46
C PHE A 4 15.94 0.76 11.75
N TYR A 5 16.48 0.31 12.88
CA TYR A 5 16.14 0.82 14.21
C TYR A 5 17.06 1.99 14.57
N ILE A 6 16.48 3.12 14.99
CA ILE A 6 17.21 4.26 15.56
C ILE A 6 17.38 4.04 17.06
N THR A 7 16.32 3.54 17.72
CA THR A 7 16.32 3.07 19.11
C THR A 7 15.56 1.75 19.18
N LYS A 8 15.35 1.19 20.38
CA LYS A 8 14.55 -0.04 20.54
C LYS A 8 13.11 0.11 20.04
N ASP A 9 12.54 1.32 20.15
CA ASP A 9 11.13 1.59 19.87
C ASP A 9 10.92 2.50 18.65
N VAL A 10 11.98 3.18 18.20
CA VAL A 10 11.93 4.10 17.05
C VAL A 10 12.67 3.48 15.88
N LEU A 11 11.98 3.37 14.75
CA LEU A 11 12.49 2.78 13.52
C LEU A 11 12.12 3.62 12.30
N LEU A 12 12.88 3.46 11.23
CA LEU A 12 12.50 3.96 9.91
C LEU A 12 11.43 3.05 9.32
N ARG A 13 10.31 3.63 8.88
CA ARG A 13 9.18 2.88 8.33
C ARG A 13 9.61 2.01 7.13
N THR A 14 9.18 0.76 7.14
CA THR A 14 9.47 -0.22 6.08
C THR A 14 8.45 -0.19 4.94
N GLN A 15 7.29 0.39 5.20
CA GLN A 15 6.17 0.55 4.27
C GLN A 15 5.34 1.78 4.63
N THR A 16 4.62 2.32 3.65
CA THR A 16 3.70 3.46 3.83
C THR A 16 2.42 3.10 4.57
N SER A 17 2.14 1.81 4.81
CA SER A 17 0.99 1.36 5.62
C SER A 17 0.99 1.93 7.03
N ALA A 18 2.14 2.36 7.56
CA ALA A 18 2.21 3.02 8.87
C ALA A 18 1.39 4.33 8.94
N ASP A 19 1.07 4.94 7.79
CA ASP A 19 0.24 6.15 7.70
C ASP A 19 -1.27 5.81 7.72
N GLN A 20 -1.65 4.56 7.43
CA GLN A 20 -3.06 4.14 7.31
C GLN A 20 -3.79 4.10 8.66
N PRO A 21 -3.26 3.49 9.75
CA PRO A 21 -3.89 3.57 11.07
C PRO A 21 -4.07 5.00 11.56
N ARG A 22 -3.09 5.88 11.30
CA ARG A 22 -3.19 7.30 11.64
C ARG A 22 -4.32 7.99 10.89
N SER A 23 -4.52 7.62 9.62
CA SER A 23 -5.62 8.14 8.82
C SER A 23 -6.97 7.64 9.35
N LEU A 24 -7.04 6.37 9.75
CA LEU A 24 -8.24 5.77 10.37
C LEU A 24 -8.60 6.41 11.71
N GLU A 25 -7.63 6.62 12.60
CA GLU A 25 -7.84 7.23 13.92
C GLU A 25 -8.39 8.66 13.84
N ASN A 26 -7.99 9.42 12.81
CA ASN A 26 -8.39 10.81 12.63
C ASN A 26 -9.62 11.00 11.73
N HIS A 27 -10.11 9.93 11.09
CA HIS A 27 -11.22 10.04 10.14
C HIS A 27 -12.59 10.04 10.81
N ASP A 28 -13.45 10.94 10.38
CA ASP A 28 -14.85 11.00 10.79
C ASP A 28 -15.73 10.36 9.72
N PHE A 29 -16.18 9.12 9.97
CA PHE A 29 -17.02 8.35 9.05
C PHE A 29 -18.43 8.93 8.85
N SER A 30 -18.85 9.94 9.62
CA SER A 30 -20.08 10.69 9.31
C SER A 30 -19.94 11.57 8.07
N LYS A 31 -18.70 11.90 7.68
CA LYS A 31 -18.37 12.69 6.49
C LYS A 31 -18.19 11.85 5.22
N GLY A 32 -18.44 10.53 5.32
CA GLY A 32 -18.36 9.60 4.20
C GLY A 32 -17.15 8.67 4.24
N PRO A 33 -16.84 8.00 3.12
CA PRO A 33 -15.79 7.00 3.05
C PRO A 33 -14.40 7.57 3.31
N LEU A 34 -13.53 6.76 3.91
CA LEU A 34 -12.10 7.05 3.93
C LEU A 34 -11.49 6.59 2.61
N LYS A 35 -10.87 7.50 1.87
CA LYS A 35 -10.09 7.20 0.65
C LYS A 35 -8.77 7.94 0.73
N VAL A 36 -7.67 7.20 0.87
CA VAL A 36 -6.34 7.78 1.12
C VAL A 36 -5.33 7.18 0.16
N LEU A 37 -4.44 8.03 -0.34
CA LEU A 37 -3.19 7.65 -0.97
C LEU A 37 -2.04 8.14 -0.10
N SER A 38 -1.11 7.25 0.23
CA SER A 38 0.04 7.52 1.07
C SER A 38 1.33 7.33 0.26
N PRO A 39 1.72 8.32 -0.58
CA PRO A 39 3.02 8.32 -1.21
C PRO A 39 4.10 8.65 -0.18
N GLY A 40 5.24 7.97 -0.24
CA GLY A 40 6.30 8.27 0.69
C GLY A 40 7.57 7.45 0.53
N ARG A 41 8.64 7.98 1.12
CA ARG A 41 9.92 7.28 1.25
C ARG A 41 9.84 6.21 2.33
N VAL A 42 10.39 5.05 2.03
CA VAL A 42 10.47 3.88 2.90
C VAL A 42 11.87 3.31 2.87
N TYR A 43 12.21 2.49 3.87
CA TYR A 43 13.56 1.99 4.05
C TYR A 43 13.55 0.50 4.34
N ARG A 44 14.46 -0.24 3.72
CA ARG A 44 14.72 -1.66 3.98
C ARG A 44 16.22 -1.87 4.06
N ARG A 45 16.66 -2.77 4.92
CA ARG A 45 18.08 -3.12 5.06
C ARG A 45 18.53 -4.06 3.94
N ASP A 46 18.26 -3.67 2.71
CA ASP A 46 18.69 -4.36 1.50
C ASP A 46 20.12 -3.92 1.16
N THR A 47 20.90 -4.81 0.55
CA THR A 47 22.22 -4.44 0.02
C THR A 47 22.01 -3.74 -1.32
N ASP A 48 22.54 -2.54 -1.46
CA ASP A 48 22.38 -1.76 -2.69
C ASP A 48 23.02 -2.50 -3.88
N ASP A 49 22.23 -2.69 -4.94
CA ASP A 49 22.67 -3.23 -6.22
C ASP A 49 21.90 -2.55 -7.38
N ALA A 50 21.99 -3.09 -8.59
CA ALA A 50 21.33 -2.50 -9.76
C ALA A 50 19.78 -2.48 -9.69
N THR A 51 19.19 -3.29 -8.82
CA THR A 51 17.73 -3.50 -8.69
C THR A 51 17.21 -3.25 -7.27
N HIS A 52 18.09 -3.14 -6.29
CA HIS A 52 17.76 -2.93 -4.88
C HIS A 52 18.37 -1.65 -4.35
N SER A 53 17.59 -0.92 -3.55
CA SER A 53 18.08 0.21 -2.79
C SER A 53 17.52 0.16 -1.38
N HIS A 54 18.37 0.46 -0.39
CA HIS A 54 17.97 0.58 0.99
C HIS A 54 16.93 1.69 1.24
N GLN A 55 16.77 2.62 0.30
CA GLN A 55 15.83 3.73 0.33
C GLN A 55 15.11 3.86 -1.01
N PHE A 56 13.77 3.74 -0.99
CA PHE A 56 12.95 3.87 -2.19
C PHE A 56 11.59 4.49 -1.83
N HIS A 57 10.72 4.62 -2.83
CA HIS A 57 9.40 5.22 -2.66
C HIS A 57 8.32 4.17 -2.86
N GLN A 58 7.30 4.24 -2.01
CA GLN A 58 6.06 3.48 -2.17
C GLN A 58 4.90 4.45 -2.26
N ILE A 59 3.82 3.96 -2.86
CA ILE A 59 2.50 4.54 -2.75
C ILE A 59 1.56 3.42 -2.33
N GLU A 60 0.81 3.65 -1.27
CA GLU A 60 -0.25 2.76 -0.84
C GLU A 60 -1.59 3.46 -0.89
N GLY A 61 -2.63 2.71 -1.25
CA GLY A 61 -4.01 3.16 -1.25
C GLY A 61 -4.83 2.42 -0.22
N LEU A 62 -5.70 3.14 0.50
CA LEU A 62 -6.69 2.57 1.40
C LEU A 62 -8.06 3.16 1.09
N VAL A 63 -9.05 2.29 0.90
CA VAL A 63 -10.46 2.66 0.82
C VAL A 63 -11.22 1.89 1.88
N VAL A 64 -11.91 2.61 2.77
CA VAL A 64 -12.79 2.04 3.78
C VAL A 64 -14.17 2.68 3.66
N ASP A 65 -15.15 1.85 3.32
CA ASP A 65 -16.56 2.21 3.26
C ASP A 65 -17.42 0.97 3.46
N LYS A 66 -18.73 1.17 3.66
CA LYS A 66 -19.72 0.10 3.64
C LYS A 66 -19.75 -0.54 2.25
N HIS A 67 -19.78 -1.88 2.25
CA HIS A 67 -19.93 -2.69 1.04
C HIS A 67 -18.79 -2.58 0.01
N ILE A 68 -17.60 -2.11 0.40
CA ILE A 68 -16.40 -2.23 -0.45
C ILE A 68 -16.05 -3.71 -0.63
N THR A 69 -15.72 -4.08 -1.87
CA THR A 69 -15.43 -5.44 -2.27
C THR A 69 -14.08 -5.56 -2.97
N MET A 70 -13.62 -6.80 -3.18
CA MET A 70 -12.44 -7.08 -4.01
C MET A 70 -12.63 -6.63 -5.48
N ALA A 71 -13.87 -6.50 -5.96
CA ALA A 71 -14.13 -5.99 -7.30
C ALA A 71 -13.76 -4.51 -7.42
N ASP A 72 -13.99 -3.71 -6.37
CA ASP A 72 -13.61 -2.29 -6.33
C ASP A 72 -12.08 -2.13 -6.35
N LEU A 73 -11.36 -2.96 -5.58
CA LEU A 73 -9.90 -3.02 -5.63
C LEU A 73 -9.41 -3.37 -7.04
N LYS A 74 -9.94 -4.45 -7.64
CA LYS A 74 -9.56 -4.85 -9.00
C LYS A 74 -9.85 -3.76 -10.02
N GLY A 75 -11.03 -3.14 -9.96
CA GLY A 75 -11.43 -2.04 -10.85
C GLY A 75 -10.50 -0.83 -10.73
N THR A 76 -10.11 -0.48 -9.51
CA THR A 76 -9.15 0.60 -9.25
C THR A 76 -7.78 0.29 -9.84
N LEU A 77 -7.27 -0.93 -9.67
CA LEU A 77 -5.99 -1.35 -10.23
C LEU A 77 -6.02 -1.37 -11.77
N ILE A 78 -7.11 -1.83 -12.39
CA ILE A 78 -7.30 -1.78 -13.84
C ILE A 78 -7.29 -0.32 -14.33
N LEU A 79 -7.99 0.58 -13.64
CA LEU A 79 -8.01 2.00 -13.99
C LEU A 79 -6.59 2.60 -13.94
N VAL A 80 -5.81 2.29 -12.90
CA VAL A 80 -4.41 2.72 -12.79
C VAL A 80 -3.56 2.16 -13.93
N ALA A 81 -3.65 0.86 -14.21
CA ALA A 81 -2.91 0.22 -15.29
C ALA A 81 -3.22 0.86 -16.66
N LYS A 82 -4.50 1.10 -16.95
CA LYS A 82 -4.92 1.76 -18.19
C LYS A 82 -4.47 3.21 -18.29
N THR A 83 -4.52 3.94 -17.17
CA THR A 83 -4.09 5.35 -17.13
C THR A 83 -2.59 5.49 -17.37
N LEU A 84 -1.78 4.54 -16.86
CA LEU A 84 -0.32 4.59 -16.97
C LEU A 84 0.20 3.97 -18.27
N PHE A 85 -0.41 2.89 -18.75
CA PHE A 85 0.15 2.06 -19.81
C PHE A 85 -0.74 1.95 -21.06
N GLY A 86 -2.00 2.38 -21.00
CA GLY A 86 -2.96 2.32 -22.10
C GLY A 86 -3.98 1.18 -21.98
N ASP A 87 -4.98 1.19 -22.86
CA ASP A 87 -6.19 0.36 -22.73
C ASP A 87 -5.96 -1.15 -22.95
N GLN A 88 -4.82 -1.56 -23.52
CA GLN A 88 -4.52 -2.97 -23.77
C GLN A 88 -4.10 -3.75 -22.51
N PHE A 89 -3.88 -3.08 -21.37
CA PHE A 89 -3.39 -3.72 -20.15
C PHE A 89 -4.55 -4.13 -19.21
N ASP A 90 -4.41 -5.32 -18.60
CA ASP A 90 -5.32 -5.87 -17.60
C ASP A 90 -4.55 -6.27 -16.33
N VAL A 91 -5.26 -6.49 -15.22
CA VAL A 91 -4.70 -6.82 -13.91
C VAL A 91 -5.09 -8.23 -13.48
N ARG A 92 -4.08 -9.04 -13.09
CA ARG A 92 -4.25 -10.42 -12.65
C ARG A 92 -3.95 -10.57 -11.17
N LEU A 93 -5.01 -10.65 -10.36
CA LEU A 93 -4.90 -10.93 -8.93
C LEU A 93 -4.62 -12.43 -8.69
N ARG A 94 -3.56 -12.73 -7.95
CA ARG A 94 -3.21 -14.08 -7.48
C ARG A 94 -3.27 -14.10 -5.95
N PRO A 95 -3.78 -15.17 -5.31
CA PRO A 95 -3.76 -15.28 -3.86
C PRO A 95 -2.34 -15.17 -3.31
N SER A 96 -2.20 -14.43 -2.21
CA SER A 96 -0.95 -14.25 -1.49
C SER A 96 -1.25 -14.17 0.01
N PHE A 97 -0.24 -13.86 0.83
CA PHE A 97 -0.41 -13.65 2.26
C PHE A 97 0.25 -12.33 2.67
N PHE A 98 -0.56 -11.42 3.24
CA PHE A 98 -0.09 -10.26 3.97
C PHE A 98 -0.79 -10.21 5.32
N PRO A 99 -0.07 -9.96 6.42
CA PRO A 99 -0.64 -10.07 7.77
C PRO A 99 -1.72 -9.02 8.09
N PHE A 100 -1.94 -8.04 7.22
CA PHE A 100 -2.88 -6.93 7.39
C PHE A 100 -4.04 -6.93 6.39
N THR A 101 -4.18 -7.97 5.56
CA THR A 101 -5.31 -8.12 4.63
C THR A 101 -5.85 -9.55 4.62
N GLU A 102 -7.17 -9.69 4.52
CA GLU A 102 -7.83 -10.97 4.26
C GLU A 102 -9.13 -10.72 3.46
N PRO A 103 -9.27 -11.25 2.23
CA PRO A 103 -8.30 -12.05 1.47
C PRO A 103 -7.09 -11.22 1.01
N SER A 104 -5.93 -11.87 0.89
CA SER A 104 -4.69 -11.28 0.41
C SER A 104 -4.39 -11.64 -1.06
N VAL A 105 -3.97 -10.66 -1.87
CA VAL A 105 -3.65 -10.86 -3.29
C VAL A 105 -2.39 -10.10 -3.71
N GLU A 106 -1.62 -10.66 -4.65
CA GLU A 106 -0.63 -9.97 -5.45
C GLU A 106 -1.21 -9.66 -6.84
N ALA A 107 -0.92 -8.49 -7.39
CA ALA A 107 -1.43 -8.01 -8.69
C ALA A 107 -0.39 -8.13 -9.80
#